data_AF-A0A939VVY7-F1
#
_entry.id   AF-A0A939VVY7-F1
#
_cell.length_a   1.000
_cell.length_b   1.000
_cell.length_c   1.000
_cell.angle_alpha   90.00
_cell.angle_beta   90.00
_cell.angle_gamma   90.00
#
_symmetry.space_group_name_H-M   'P 1'
#
loop_
_entity.id
_entity.type
_entity.pdbx_description
1 polymer ?
#
loop_
_entity_poly.entity_id
_entity_poly.type
_entity_poly.pdbx_seq_one_letter_code
_entity_poly.pdbx_strand_id
1 'polypeptide(L)'
;MFTCARIKATRGKGADFYRQHLSCNDYFSEHEAVKGVWLGSLADDFGLSEKLVDPSIFSAFQQNINPANGRKLTIRNVENSVRFYDVQCSAQKSVSIMSLFDGRLAKAHQRAVRLAMKEMERFASVRLRSGINANTDNIEFTGNFIYAEYHHDSSRLLDPQLHTHNVIVNVTRDSSGRYKALQSREMVRAIRYASKVYLNKLAEECGLLGYDLEKKYRDKGELVGFEIKGVSQEILKRFSRRREQIDAAIEHFVETHGRQPTIDEVGRLTLLTRSRKMLTRTDAQVKSYKLSLFTEEERAYFKNMYYRAFDRGAMFAPWLSDEARLAAVQKVAAQLFERESVITEDKLLAEVLNQNLGKLNLEELKKDVASLTELVNLEEPSANPYLTTREHMNHEAEILKLARLLKDFEEPLQSGYVPFSDSQDTFDHSAQKAVIEDILGSKNKFQIF
;
A
#
# COMPACT_ATOMS: atom_id res chain seq x y z
N MET A 1 -8.24 -2.55 -2.00
CA MET A 1 -7.22 -2.21 -0.99
C MET A 1 -6.08 -3.20 -1.13
N PHE A 2 -4.85 -2.70 -1.05
CA PHE A 2 -3.64 -3.50 -1.20
C PHE A 2 -3.18 -4.03 0.15
N THR A 3 -2.71 -5.27 0.17
CA THR A 3 -2.02 -5.89 1.30
C THR A 3 -0.76 -6.55 0.79
N CYS A 4 0.33 -6.54 1.55
CA CYS A 4 1.60 -7.13 1.15
C CYS A 4 2.01 -8.26 2.09
N ALA A 5 2.33 -9.42 1.52
CA ALA A 5 2.87 -10.57 2.24
C ALA A 5 4.24 -10.95 1.68
N ARG A 6 5.15 -11.36 2.57
CA ARG A 6 6.48 -11.87 2.18
C ARG A 6 6.41 -13.38 1.93
N ILE A 7 6.88 -13.82 0.78
CA ILE A 7 7.00 -15.24 0.44
C ILE A 7 8.48 -15.61 0.50
N LYS A 8 8.83 -16.47 1.45
CA LYS A 8 10.19 -16.97 1.66
C LYS A 8 10.43 -18.23 0.85
N ALA A 9 11.70 -18.50 0.53
CA ALA A 9 12.13 -19.79 0.01
C ALA A 9 11.75 -20.91 0.99
N THR A 10 10.89 -21.83 0.58
CA THR A 10 10.63 -23.07 1.32
C THR A 10 11.64 -24.14 0.92
N ARG A 11 11.97 -25.08 1.83
CA ARG A 11 12.88 -26.22 1.59
C ARG A 11 12.34 -27.27 0.58
N GLY A 12 11.34 -26.93 -0.23
CA GLY A 12 10.69 -27.80 -1.21
C GLY A 12 10.55 -27.14 -2.58
N LYS A 13 10.30 -27.96 -3.62
CA LYS A 13 10.09 -27.49 -4.99
C LYS A 13 8.96 -26.45 -5.00
N GLY A 14 9.28 -25.22 -5.39
CA GLY A 14 8.37 -24.07 -5.44
C GLY A 14 7.06 -24.19 -6.20
N ALA A 15 6.88 -25.30 -6.92
CA ALA A 15 5.65 -25.67 -7.58
C ALA A 15 4.44 -25.69 -6.62
N ASP A 16 4.63 -25.99 -5.33
CA ASP A 16 3.51 -26.12 -4.39
C ASP A 16 2.89 -24.77 -4.00
N PHE A 17 3.69 -23.73 -3.77
CA PHE A 17 3.15 -22.38 -3.51
C PHE A 17 2.45 -21.83 -4.75
N TYR A 18 3.13 -21.92 -5.91
CA TYR A 18 2.59 -21.53 -7.21
C TYR A 18 1.24 -22.19 -7.49
N ARG A 19 1.17 -23.54 -7.41
CA ARG A 19 -0.05 -24.29 -7.69
C ARG A 19 -1.14 -24.07 -6.65
N GLN A 20 -0.79 -24.07 -5.37
CA GLN A 20 -1.83 -24.05 -4.34
C GLN A 20 -2.36 -22.64 -4.07
N HIS A 21 -1.59 -21.58 -4.30
CA HIS A 21 -1.96 -20.22 -3.87
C HIS A 21 -2.22 -19.23 -5.01
N LEU A 22 -1.59 -19.39 -6.18
CA LEU A 22 -1.64 -18.38 -7.25
C LEU A 22 -2.39 -18.85 -8.50
N SER A 23 -2.03 -20.03 -9.03
CA SER A 23 -2.65 -20.53 -10.28
C SER A 23 -4.02 -21.17 -10.06
N CYS A 24 -4.44 -21.32 -8.81
CA CYS A 24 -5.71 -21.95 -8.45
C CYS A 24 -6.59 -20.96 -7.69
N ASN A 25 -7.82 -20.78 -8.16
CA ASN A 25 -8.90 -20.26 -7.33
C ASN A 25 -9.04 -21.13 -6.07
N ASP A 26 -9.64 -20.58 -5.00
CA ASP A 26 -9.86 -21.34 -3.75
C ASP A 26 -10.81 -22.55 -3.90
N TYR A 27 -11.34 -22.72 -5.11
CA TYR A 27 -12.08 -23.85 -5.62
C TYR A 27 -11.47 -24.23 -6.98
N PHE A 28 -11.29 -25.52 -7.24
CA PHE A 28 -10.59 -25.95 -8.46
C PHE A 28 -11.25 -27.19 -9.04
N SER A 29 -11.17 -27.39 -10.35
CA SER A 29 -11.24 -28.70 -11.00
C SER A 29 -9.95 -28.86 -11.79
N GLU A 30 -9.41 -30.08 -11.95
CA GLU A 30 -8.06 -30.37 -12.49
C GLU A 30 -7.71 -29.76 -13.87
N HIS A 31 -8.66 -29.10 -14.54
CA HIS A 31 -8.53 -28.62 -15.92
C HIS A 31 -8.71 -27.10 -16.13
N GLU A 32 -9.04 -26.30 -15.10
CA GLU A 32 -9.23 -24.84 -15.21
C GLU A 32 -8.26 -24.08 -14.29
N ALA A 33 -7.08 -23.71 -14.82
CA ALA A 33 -6.08 -22.93 -14.08
C ALA A 33 -6.14 -21.43 -14.42
N VAL A 34 -6.09 -20.58 -13.41
CA VAL A 34 -5.93 -19.13 -13.58
C VAL A 34 -4.55 -18.89 -14.19
N LYS A 35 -4.51 -18.37 -15.41
CA LYS A 35 -3.26 -18.04 -16.10
C LYS A 35 -2.79 -16.67 -15.66
N GLY A 36 -1.62 -16.61 -15.05
CA GLY A 36 -0.98 -15.34 -14.71
C GLY A 36 -0.32 -14.70 -15.92
N VAL A 37 -0.05 -13.40 -15.82
CA VAL A 37 0.70 -12.62 -16.83
C VAL A 37 1.88 -11.91 -16.17
N TRP A 38 3.05 -11.93 -16.80
CA TRP A 38 4.22 -11.18 -16.36
C TRP A 38 4.11 -9.70 -16.77
N LEU A 39 4.32 -8.80 -15.81
CA LEU A 39 4.23 -7.36 -15.96
C LEU A 39 5.34 -6.66 -15.16
N GLY A 40 5.41 -5.33 -15.29
CA GLY A 40 6.44 -4.48 -14.70
C GLY A 40 7.56 -4.18 -15.70
N SER A 41 8.22 -3.03 -15.53
CA SER A 41 9.25 -2.56 -16.46
C SER A 41 10.44 -3.52 -16.56
N LEU A 42 10.74 -4.27 -15.49
CA LEU A 42 11.81 -5.26 -15.50
C LEU A 42 11.43 -6.57 -16.20
N ALA A 43 10.17 -6.74 -16.61
CA ALA A 43 9.76 -7.93 -17.38
C ALA A 43 10.46 -8.01 -18.75
N ASP A 44 10.76 -6.86 -19.35
CA ASP A 44 11.43 -6.76 -20.65
C ASP A 44 12.86 -7.32 -20.60
N ASP A 45 13.58 -7.10 -19.50
CA ASP A 45 14.94 -7.61 -19.25
C ASP A 45 15.02 -9.15 -19.32
N PHE A 46 13.90 -9.84 -19.07
CA PHE A 46 13.81 -11.30 -19.14
C PHE A 46 13.04 -11.77 -20.38
N GLY A 47 12.60 -10.85 -21.25
CA GLY A 47 11.74 -11.15 -22.38
C GLY A 47 10.40 -11.74 -21.97
N LEU A 48 9.86 -11.33 -20.81
CA LEU A 48 8.62 -11.86 -20.22
C LEU A 48 7.44 -10.90 -20.30
N SER A 49 7.64 -9.65 -20.73
CA SER A 49 6.58 -8.63 -20.77
C SER A 49 5.33 -9.12 -21.50
N GLU A 50 4.20 -9.04 -20.82
CA GLU A 50 2.87 -9.51 -21.23
C GLU A 50 2.76 -11.01 -21.57
N LYS A 51 3.79 -11.81 -21.28
CA LYS A 51 3.75 -13.26 -21.49
C LYS A 51 3.01 -13.96 -20.35
N LEU A 52 2.36 -15.06 -20.70
CA LEU A 52 1.77 -15.96 -19.72
C LEU A 52 2.84 -16.51 -18.78
N VAL A 53 2.47 -16.68 -17.51
CA VAL A 53 3.39 -17.24 -16.53
C VAL A 53 3.56 -18.73 -16.77
N ASP A 54 4.81 -19.11 -17.02
CA ASP A 54 5.25 -20.50 -17.07
C ASP A 54 5.71 -20.96 -15.66
N PRO A 55 5.24 -22.13 -15.16
CA PRO A 55 5.63 -22.62 -13.84
C PRO A 55 7.14 -22.86 -13.66
N SER A 56 7.86 -23.24 -14.72
CA SER A 56 9.31 -23.45 -14.67
C SER A 56 10.06 -22.13 -14.54
N ILE A 57 9.61 -21.07 -15.24
CA ILE A 57 10.17 -19.72 -15.14
C ILE A 57 9.90 -19.14 -13.73
N PHE A 58 8.67 -19.29 -13.23
CA PHE A 58 8.36 -18.89 -11.85
C PHE A 58 9.24 -19.61 -10.82
N SER A 59 9.47 -20.92 -11.02
CA SER A 59 10.35 -21.71 -10.17
C SER A 59 11.81 -21.24 -10.25
N ALA A 60 12.30 -20.82 -11.42
CA ALA A 60 13.64 -20.27 -11.58
C ALA A 60 13.83 -19.02 -10.71
N PHE A 61 12.88 -18.06 -10.75
CA PHE A 61 12.90 -16.90 -9.86
C PHE A 61 12.90 -17.28 -8.38
N GLN A 62 12.10 -18.28 -7.99
CA GLN A 62 12.09 -18.77 -6.61
C GLN A 62 13.45 -19.35 -6.17
N GLN A 63 14.15 -19.99 -7.10
CA GLN A 63 15.48 -20.56 -6.87
C GLN A 63 16.61 -19.51 -6.99
N ASN A 64 16.27 -18.24 -7.21
CA ASN A 64 17.20 -17.15 -7.46
C ASN A 64 18.06 -17.39 -8.72
N ILE A 65 17.44 -17.92 -9.76
CA ILE A 65 18.03 -18.19 -11.07
C ILE A 65 17.43 -17.18 -12.06
N ASN A 66 18.28 -16.55 -12.85
CA ASN A 66 17.86 -15.69 -13.95
C ASN A 66 17.36 -16.59 -15.11
N PRO A 67 16.07 -16.52 -15.48
CA PRO A 67 15.50 -17.41 -16.50
C PRO A 67 16.05 -17.15 -17.91
N ALA A 68 16.62 -15.98 -18.18
CA ALA A 68 17.15 -15.63 -19.50
C ALA A 68 18.54 -16.24 -19.77
N ASN A 69 19.32 -16.53 -18.73
CA ASN A 69 20.71 -17.00 -18.90
C ASN A 69 21.15 -18.14 -17.96
N GLY A 70 20.28 -18.60 -17.06
CA GLY A 70 20.55 -19.69 -16.12
C GLY A 70 21.54 -19.37 -14.99
N ARG A 71 22.06 -18.14 -14.91
CA ARG A 71 22.99 -17.72 -13.85
C ARG A 71 22.22 -17.32 -12.59
N LYS A 72 22.94 -17.10 -11.48
CA LYS A 72 22.36 -16.54 -10.25
C LYS A 72 21.75 -15.16 -10.55
N LEU A 73 20.48 -14.98 -10.14
CA LEU A 73 19.73 -13.74 -10.31
C LEU A 73 20.29 -12.62 -9.42
N THR A 74 20.55 -12.93 -8.15
CA THR A 74 21.18 -12.00 -7.20
C THR A 74 22.40 -12.64 -6.54
N ILE A 75 23.29 -11.81 -5.99
CA ILE A 75 24.60 -12.25 -5.44
C ILE A 75 24.45 -13.29 -4.32
N ARG A 76 23.49 -13.11 -3.41
CA ARG A 76 23.32 -13.97 -2.23
C ARG A 76 22.14 -14.92 -2.40
N ASN A 77 22.38 -16.20 -2.17
CA ASN A 77 21.35 -17.23 -2.13
C ASN A 77 21.27 -17.83 -0.73
N VAL A 78 20.50 -17.21 0.16
CA VAL A 78 20.38 -17.62 1.58
C VAL A 78 19.12 -18.45 1.78
N GLU A 79 19.19 -19.51 2.59
CA GLU A 79 18.01 -20.26 3.03
C GLU A 79 17.00 -19.32 3.71
N ASN A 80 15.70 -19.57 3.51
CA ASN A 80 14.61 -18.77 4.07
C ASN A 80 14.61 -17.27 3.69
N SER A 81 15.40 -16.86 2.69
CA SER A 81 15.34 -15.51 2.14
C SER A 81 14.02 -15.26 1.41
N VAL A 82 13.58 -14.00 1.38
CA VAL A 82 12.37 -13.59 0.65
C VAL A 82 12.63 -13.76 -0.85
N ARG A 83 11.70 -14.41 -1.55
CA ARG A 83 11.74 -14.61 -3.01
C ARG A 83 10.70 -13.79 -3.73
N PHE A 84 9.56 -13.57 -3.08
CA PHE A 84 8.51 -12.76 -3.64
C PHE A 84 7.84 -11.90 -2.58
N TYR A 85 7.23 -10.82 -3.03
CA TYR A 85 6.26 -10.05 -2.29
C TYR A 85 4.92 -10.20 -2.98
N ASP A 86 3.94 -10.78 -2.29
CA ASP A 86 2.57 -10.89 -2.80
C ASP A 86 1.80 -9.65 -2.40
N VAL A 87 1.53 -8.81 -3.39
CA VAL A 87 0.75 -7.59 -3.25
C VAL A 87 -0.67 -7.86 -3.75
N GLN A 88 -1.50 -8.34 -2.83
CA GLN A 88 -2.89 -8.66 -3.13
C GLN A 88 -3.74 -7.39 -3.11
N CYS A 89 -4.51 -7.15 -4.17
CA CYS A 89 -5.48 -6.07 -4.26
C CYS A 89 -6.90 -6.63 -4.32
N SER A 90 -7.76 -6.27 -3.37
CA SER A 90 -9.19 -6.62 -3.40
C SER A 90 -10.08 -5.43 -3.79
N ALA A 91 -11.11 -5.68 -4.60
CA ALA A 91 -12.17 -4.71 -4.91
C ALA A 91 -13.12 -4.48 -3.74
N GLN A 92 -13.89 -3.39 -3.83
CA GLN A 92 -15.01 -3.15 -2.93
C GLN A 92 -16.06 -4.25 -3.10
N LYS A 93 -16.83 -4.52 -2.05
CA LYS A 93 -17.67 -5.70 -2.02
C LYS A 93 -18.81 -5.61 -3.02
N SER A 94 -19.44 -4.45 -3.13
CA SER A 94 -20.46 -4.15 -4.14
C SER A 94 -19.96 -4.36 -5.57
N VAL A 95 -18.72 -3.94 -5.88
CA VAL A 95 -18.09 -4.17 -7.19
C VAL A 95 -17.92 -5.66 -7.46
N SER A 96 -17.48 -6.43 -6.46
CA SER A 96 -17.32 -7.88 -6.58
C SER A 96 -18.66 -8.59 -6.83
N ILE A 97 -19.72 -8.20 -6.13
CA ILE A 97 -21.08 -8.74 -6.32
C ILE A 97 -21.59 -8.37 -7.71
N MET A 98 -21.50 -7.09 -8.09
CA MET A 98 -22.03 -6.61 -9.36
C MET A 98 -21.29 -7.20 -10.56
N SER A 99 -20.01 -7.56 -10.41
CA SER A 99 -19.23 -8.21 -11.46
C SER A 99 -19.77 -9.58 -11.92
N LEU A 100 -20.62 -10.23 -11.11
CA LEU A 100 -21.33 -11.45 -11.53
C LEU A 100 -22.34 -11.19 -12.65
N PHE A 101 -22.89 -9.98 -12.68
CA PHE A 101 -23.92 -9.52 -13.61
C PHE A 101 -23.33 -8.63 -14.71
N ASP A 102 -22.25 -7.91 -14.45
CA ASP A 102 -21.52 -7.08 -15.41
C ASP A 102 -20.02 -7.41 -15.46
N GLY A 103 -19.60 -8.13 -16.50
CA GLY A 103 -18.19 -8.48 -16.72
C GLY A 103 -17.26 -7.29 -16.98
N ARG A 104 -17.80 -6.11 -17.34
CA ARG A 104 -17.00 -4.89 -17.57
C ARG A 104 -16.30 -4.43 -16.28
N LEU A 105 -16.91 -4.67 -15.11
CA LEU A 105 -16.34 -4.33 -13.81
C LEU A 105 -15.07 -5.12 -13.49
N ALA A 106 -14.95 -6.37 -13.97
CA ALA A 106 -13.71 -7.14 -13.84
C ALA A 106 -12.57 -6.48 -14.64
N LYS A 107 -12.84 -5.96 -15.84
CA LYS A 107 -11.86 -5.21 -16.64
C LYS A 107 -11.50 -3.86 -16.02
N ALA A 108 -12.48 -3.15 -15.43
CA ALA A 108 -12.23 -1.94 -14.65
C ALA A 108 -11.28 -2.22 -13.47
N HIS A 109 -11.49 -3.32 -12.74
CA HIS A 109 -10.60 -3.77 -11.67
C HIS A 109 -9.17 -4.00 -12.19
N GLN A 110 -8.99 -4.72 -13.30
CA GLN A 110 -7.68 -4.98 -13.91
C GLN A 110 -6.94 -3.68 -14.25
N ARG A 111 -7.61 -2.72 -14.91
CA ARG A 111 -7.02 -1.41 -15.23
C ARG A 111 -6.59 -0.65 -13.98
N ALA A 112 -7.43 -0.64 -12.95
CA ALA A 112 -7.12 0.02 -11.69
C ALA A 112 -5.94 -0.62 -10.95
N VAL A 113 -5.84 -1.96 -10.95
CA VAL A 113 -4.71 -2.69 -10.36
C VAL A 113 -3.41 -2.32 -11.07
N ARG A 114 -3.39 -2.37 -12.41
CA ARG A 114 -2.19 -2.07 -13.19
C ARG A 114 -1.68 -0.65 -13.00
N LEU A 115 -2.58 0.35 -12.95
CA LEU A 115 -2.20 1.73 -12.64
C LEU A 115 -1.55 1.84 -11.25
N ALA A 116 -2.16 1.23 -10.24
CA ALA A 116 -1.62 1.26 -8.88
C ALA A 116 -0.28 0.51 -8.75
N MET A 117 -0.09 -0.59 -9.48
CA MET A 117 1.19 -1.32 -9.55
C MET A 117 2.27 -0.48 -10.24
N LYS A 118 1.94 0.23 -11.31
CA LYS A 118 2.85 1.18 -11.97
C LYS A 118 3.31 2.29 -11.02
N GLU A 119 2.40 2.85 -10.23
CA GLU A 119 2.77 3.84 -9.22
C GLU A 119 3.61 3.24 -8.08
N MET A 120 3.32 2.01 -7.66
CA MET A 120 4.12 1.30 -6.66
C MET A 120 5.55 1.00 -7.15
N GLU A 121 5.73 0.76 -8.46
CA GLU A 121 7.02 0.47 -9.09
C GLU A 121 8.06 1.58 -8.89
N ARG A 122 7.62 2.84 -8.85
CA ARG A 122 8.48 4.01 -8.55
C ARG A 122 9.23 3.87 -7.21
N PHE A 123 8.68 3.12 -6.27
CA PHE A 123 9.25 2.91 -4.93
C PHE A 123 10.15 1.68 -4.82
N ALA A 124 10.36 0.95 -5.92
CA ALA A 124 11.38 -0.07 -5.99
C ALA A 124 12.76 0.57 -5.71
N SER A 125 13.52 -0.06 -4.82
CA SER A 125 14.82 0.45 -4.40
C SER A 125 15.78 -0.66 -4.02
N VAL A 126 17.06 -0.33 -3.95
CA VAL A 126 18.13 -1.17 -3.42
C VAL A 126 18.81 -0.46 -2.26
N ARG A 127 19.36 -1.23 -1.31
CA ARG A 127 20.22 -0.67 -0.28
C ARG A 127 21.62 -0.41 -0.83
N LEU A 128 22.15 0.77 -0.59
CA LEU A 128 23.55 1.12 -0.85
C LEU A 128 24.44 0.49 0.24
N ARG A 129 25.53 -0.16 -0.18
CA ARG A 129 26.44 -0.91 0.73
C ARG A 129 27.92 -0.65 0.47
N SER A 130 28.25 0.45 -0.21
CA SER A 130 29.61 0.78 -0.63
C SER A 130 30.04 2.16 -0.12
N GLY A 131 31.35 2.31 0.12
CA GLY A 131 31.93 3.57 0.58
C GLY A 131 31.34 4.04 1.91
N ILE A 132 31.05 5.34 2.01
CA ILE A 132 30.44 5.96 3.21
C ILE A 132 29.07 5.36 3.57
N ASN A 133 28.40 4.71 2.61
CA ASN A 133 27.08 4.09 2.80
C ASN A 133 27.15 2.64 3.30
N ALA A 134 28.34 2.06 3.50
CA ALA A 134 28.47 0.65 3.87
C ALA A 134 27.69 0.28 5.15
N ASN A 135 27.61 1.20 6.11
CA ASN A 135 26.94 1.02 7.39
C ASN A 135 25.68 1.87 7.54
N THR A 136 25.15 2.45 6.46
CA THR A 136 23.91 3.25 6.50
C THR A 136 22.73 2.45 5.95
N ASP A 137 21.52 2.96 6.19
CA ASP A 137 20.28 2.46 5.57
C ASP A 137 19.92 3.22 4.29
N ASN A 138 20.90 3.90 3.69
CA ASN A 138 20.69 4.67 2.47
C ASN A 138 20.29 3.74 1.32
N ILE A 139 19.42 4.26 0.47
CA ILE A 139 18.83 3.53 -0.64
C ILE A 139 19.07 4.28 -1.95
N GLU A 140 18.95 3.54 -3.04
CA GLU A 140 18.85 4.05 -4.39
C GLU A 140 17.50 3.58 -4.94
N PHE A 141 16.66 4.52 -5.37
CA PHE A 141 15.42 4.18 -6.07
C PHE A 141 15.76 3.68 -7.47
N THR A 142 15.35 2.46 -7.77
CA THR A 142 15.56 1.82 -9.05
C THR A 142 14.37 2.00 -9.98
N GLY A 143 13.16 2.17 -9.41
CA GLY A 143 11.94 2.43 -10.18
C GLY A 143 11.55 1.30 -11.13
N ASN A 144 12.02 0.07 -10.88
CA ASN A 144 11.74 -1.09 -11.73
C ASN A 144 11.57 -2.38 -10.93
N PHE A 145 10.57 -3.19 -11.28
CA PHE A 145 10.47 -4.59 -10.83
C PHE A 145 9.75 -5.43 -11.87
N ILE A 146 9.70 -6.74 -11.64
CA ILE A 146 8.88 -7.69 -12.40
C ILE A 146 7.90 -8.37 -11.44
N TYR A 147 6.66 -8.55 -11.87
CA TYR A 147 5.65 -9.25 -11.10
C TYR A 147 4.76 -10.14 -11.98
N ALA A 148 4.22 -11.19 -11.37
CA ALA A 148 3.18 -12.02 -11.98
C ALA A 148 1.81 -11.61 -11.46
N GLU A 149 0.90 -11.25 -12.37
CA GLU A 149 -0.48 -10.83 -12.08
C GLU A 149 -1.44 -12.02 -12.23
N TYR A 150 -2.19 -12.37 -11.18
CA TYR A 150 -3.23 -13.41 -11.19
C TYR A 150 -4.56 -12.84 -10.73
N HIS A 151 -5.61 -13.01 -11.53
CA HIS A 151 -6.95 -12.51 -11.24
C HIS A 151 -7.86 -13.61 -10.73
N HIS A 152 -8.57 -13.31 -9.64
CA HIS A 152 -9.51 -14.19 -8.98
C HIS A 152 -10.83 -13.47 -8.71
N ASP A 153 -11.92 -14.23 -8.62
CA ASP A 153 -13.28 -13.69 -8.54
C ASP A 153 -14.09 -14.21 -7.34
N SER A 154 -13.49 -15.06 -6.50
CA SER A 154 -14.17 -15.72 -5.38
C SER A 154 -13.35 -15.74 -4.12
N SER A 155 -14.04 -15.67 -2.99
CA SER A 155 -13.45 -15.95 -1.68
C SER A 155 -13.29 -17.45 -1.47
N ARG A 156 -12.60 -17.81 -0.40
CA ARG A 156 -12.49 -19.19 0.08
C ARG A 156 -13.82 -19.86 0.41
N LEU A 157 -14.84 -19.07 0.75
CA LEU A 157 -16.20 -19.55 1.00
C LEU A 157 -17.07 -19.47 -0.26
N LEU A 158 -16.48 -19.21 -1.43
CA LEU A 158 -17.14 -18.99 -2.72
C LEU A 158 -18.00 -17.72 -2.78
N ASP A 159 -17.78 -16.75 -1.86
CA ASP A 159 -18.41 -15.45 -2.01
C ASP A 159 -17.85 -14.69 -3.20
N PRO A 160 -18.62 -13.80 -3.85
CA PRO A 160 -18.09 -12.93 -4.91
C PRO A 160 -16.99 -12.03 -4.35
N GLN A 161 -15.75 -12.20 -4.81
CA GLN A 161 -14.61 -11.41 -4.32
C GLN A 161 -13.61 -11.22 -5.45
N LEU A 162 -13.74 -10.10 -6.17
CA LEU A 162 -12.74 -9.70 -7.14
C LEU A 162 -11.46 -9.29 -6.42
N HIS A 163 -10.38 -10.00 -6.70
CA HIS A 163 -9.07 -9.67 -6.20
C HIS A 163 -7.98 -10.13 -7.16
N THR A 164 -6.83 -9.47 -7.08
CA THR A 164 -5.66 -9.75 -7.91
C THR A 164 -4.45 -9.96 -7.01
N HIS A 165 -3.72 -11.06 -7.21
CA HIS A 165 -2.40 -11.27 -6.63
C HIS A 165 -1.34 -10.72 -7.58
N ASN A 166 -0.58 -9.74 -7.11
CA ASN A 166 0.57 -9.19 -7.84
C ASN A 166 1.84 -9.68 -7.15
N VAL A 167 2.40 -10.75 -7.68
CA VAL A 167 3.53 -11.46 -7.07
C VAL A 167 4.82 -10.89 -7.61
N ILE A 168 5.32 -9.88 -6.91
CA ILE A 168 6.57 -9.18 -7.24
C ILE A 168 7.74 -10.12 -6.94
N VAL A 169 8.58 -10.36 -7.94
CA VAL A 169 9.85 -11.08 -7.75
C VAL A 169 10.77 -10.20 -6.94
N ASN A 170 11.47 -10.78 -5.94
CA ASN A 170 12.43 -10.03 -5.11
C ASN A 170 13.72 -9.69 -5.89
N VAL A 171 13.59 -8.90 -6.94
CA VAL A 171 14.67 -8.44 -7.81
C VAL A 171 14.33 -7.07 -8.38
N THR A 172 15.36 -6.23 -8.47
CA THR A 172 15.35 -4.97 -9.20
C THR A 172 16.74 -4.73 -9.79
N ARG A 173 16.85 -3.86 -10.79
CA ARG A 173 18.11 -3.52 -11.45
C ARG A 173 18.55 -2.10 -11.06
N ASP A 174 19.74 -2.00 -10.50
CA ASP A 174 20.32 -0.72 -10.08
C ASP A 174 20.88 0.09 -11.28
N SER A 175 21.27 1.34 -11.05
CA SER A 175 21.89 2.21 -12.06
C SER A 175 23.19 1.65 -12.66
N SER A 176 23.87 0.73 -11.97
CA SER A 176 25.03 0.01 -12.49
C SER A 176 24.67 -1.19 -13.39
N GLY A 177 23.37 -1.42 -13.62
CA GLY A 177 22.86 -2.51 -14.43
C GLY A 177 22.85 -3.88 -13.74
N ARG A 178 23.11 -3.94 -12.43
CA ARG A 178 23.17 -5.20 -11.68
C ARG A 178 21.82 -5.53 -11.04
N TYR A 179 21.42 -6.79 -11.14
CA TYR A 179 20.28 -7.33 -10.41
C TYR A 179 20.59 -7.49 -8.92
N LYS A 180 19.76 -6.88 -8.08
CA LYS A 180 19.83 -6.91 -6.62
C LYS A 180 18.46 -7.23 -6.04
N ALA A 181 18.43 -7.70 -4.80
CA ALA A 181 17.17 -7.88 -4.07
C ALA A 181 16.53 -6.51 -3.76
N LEU A 182 15.20 -6.46 -3.78
CA LEU A 182 14.44 -5.27 -3.42
C LEU A 182 14.66 -4.91 -1.95
N GLN A 183 14.84 -3.62 -1.69
CA GLN A 183 14.68 -3.05 -0.36
C GLN A 183 13.22 -2.65 -0.16
N SER A 184 12.46 -3.45 0.56
CA SER A 184 10.99 -3.33 0.57
C SER A 184 10.42 -2.16 1.37
N ARG A 185 11.24 -1.42 2.14
CA ARG A 185 10.75 -0.41 3.10
C ARG A 185 9.85 0.63 2.43
N GLU A 186 10.33 1.26 1.36
CA GLU A 186 9.59 2.33 0.67
C GLU A 186 8.40 1.76 -0.11
N MET A 187 8.55 0.60 -0.74
CA MET A 187 7.44 -0.11 -1.38
C MET A 187 6.30 -0.45 -0.40
N VAL A 188 6.62 -0.88 0.83
CA VAL A 188 5.61 -1.17 1.86
C VAL A 188 4.95 0.12 2.36
N ARG A 189 5.70 1.22 2.52
CA ARG A 189 5.14 2.54 2.85
C ARG A 189 4.16 3.02 1.79
N ALA A 190 4.49 2.83 0.51
CA ALA A 190 3.68 3.20 -0.63
C ALA A 190 2.38 2.40 -0.80
N ILE A 191 2.14 1.31 -0.02
CA ILE A 191 0.90 0.52 -0.08
C ILE A 191 -0.34 1.39 0.15
N ARG A 192 -0.25 2.39 1.05
CA ARG A 192 -1.35 3.34 1.29
C ARG A 192 -1.62 4.15 0.03
N TYR A 193 -0.57 4.73 -0.56
CA TYR A 193 -0.67 5.52 -1.79
C TYR A 193 -1.23 4.70 -2.96
N ALA A 194 -0.64 3.54 -3.26
CA ALA A 194 -1.10 2.63 -4.29
C ALA A 194 -2.56 2.19 -4.08
N SER A 195 -2.98 1.97 -2.82
CA SER A 195 -4.38 1.68 -2.50
C SER A 195 -5.32 2.84 -2.85
N LYS A 196 -4.91 4.09 -2.63
CA LYS A 196 -5.74 5.27 -2.97
C LYS A 196 -5.76 5.53 -4.47
N VAL A 197 -4.64 5.32 -5.18
CA VAL A 197 -4.60 5.30 -6.66
C VAL A 197 -5.57 4.28 -7.22
N TYR A 198 -5.52 3.04 -6.71
CA TYR A 198 -6.44 1.97 -7.10
C TYR A 198 -7.90 2.32 -6.84
N LEU A 199 -8.23 2.82 -5.64
CA LEU A 199 -9.60 3.16 -5.28
C LEU A 199 -10.14 4.31 -6.13
N ASN A 200 -9.33 5.34 -6.37
CA ASN A 200 -9.69 6.44 -7.24
C ASN A 200 -9.95 5.96 -8.67
N LYS A 201 -9.02 5.17 -9.23
CA LYS A 201 -9.15 4.64 -10.59
C LYS A 201 -10.34 3.70 -10.73
N LEU A 202 -10.59 2.84 -9.75
CA LEU A 202 -11.76 1.95 -9.78
C LEU A 202 -13.06 2.73 -9.68
N ALA A 203 -13.12 3.77 -8.83
CA ALA A 203 -14.29 4.64 -8.73
C ALA A 203 -14.57 5.37 -10.04
N GLU A 204 -13.53 5.92 -10.67
CA GLU A 204 -13.61 6.56 -11.99
C GLU A 204 -14.17 5.57 -13.03
N GLU A 205 -13.60 4.37 -13.12
CA GLU A 205 -14.02 3.34 -14.07
C GLU A 205 -15.47 2.88 -13.82
N CYS A 206 -15.90 2.73 -12.56
CA CYS A 206 -17.30 2.44 -12.24
C CYS A 206 -18.24 3.57 -12.69
N GLY A 207 -17.85 4.83 -12.48
CA GLY A 207 -18.61 5.99 -12.95
C GLY A 207 -18.73 6.03 -14.48
N LEU A 208 -17.63 5.76 -15.20
CA LEU A 208 -17.62 5.67 -16.67
C LEU A 208 -18.52 4.55 -17.20
N LEU A 209 -18.68 3.47 -16.43
CA LEU A 209 -19.59 2.36 -16.73
C LEU A 209 -21.06 2.65 -16.38
N GLY A 210 -21.37 3.85 -15.86
CA GLY A 210 -22.73 4.31 -15.57
C GLY A 210 -23.23 4.04 -14.15
N TYR A 211 -22.35 3.63 -13.24
CA TYR A 211 -22.71 3.35 -11.84
C TYR A 211 -22.57 4.60 -10.96
N ASP A 212 -23.59 4.84 -10.14
CA ASP A 212 -23.52 5.80 -9.04
C ASP A 212 -22.81 5.16 -7.84
N LEU A 213 -22.01 5.95 -7.12
CA LEU A 213 -21.20 5.49 -6.00
C LEU A 213 -21.56 6.20 -4.69
N GLU A 214 -21.49 5.48 -3.59
CA GLU A 214 -21.66 5.99 -2.23
C GLU A 214 -20.35 5.84 -1.44
N LYS A 215 -19.94 6.91 -0.76
CA LYS A 215 -18.73 6.89 0.08
C LYS A 215 -18.92 5.97 1.29
N LYS A 216 -17.91 5.17 1.58
CA LYS A 216 -17.88 4.25 2.72
C LYS A 216 -16.97 4.79 3.81
N TYR A 217 -17.52 4.93 5.01
CA TYR A 217 -16.80 5.41 6.19
C TYR A 217 -16.68 4.31 7.24
N ARG A 218 -15.61 4.35 8.05
CA ARG A 218 -15.54 3.63 9.33
C ARG A 218 -16.22 4.44 10.44
N ASP A 219 -16.43 3.81 11.59
CA ASP A 219 -17.05 4.40 12.79
C ASP A 219 -16.39 5.71 13.26
N LYS A 220 -15.09 5.91 12.98
CA LYS A 220 -14.35 7.15 13.32
C LYS A 220 -14.41 8.23 12.23
N GLY A 221 -15.31 8.11 11.25
CA GLY A 221 -15.44 9.05 10.13
C GLY A 221 -14.36 8.94 9.06
N GLU A 222 -13.48 7.94 9.13
CA GLU A 222 -12.42 7.73 8.13
C GLU A 222 -13.02 7.19 6.82
N LEU A 223 -12.78 7.89 5.71
CA LEU A 223 -13.15 7.44 4.38
C LEU A 223 -12.27 6.25 3.94
N VAL A 224 -12.90 5.09 3.80
CA VAL A 224 -12.20 3.83 3.47
C VAL A 224 -12.39 3.37 2.03
N GLY A 225 -13.31 3.99 1.30
CA GLY A 225 -13.57 3.70 -0.09
C GLY A 225 -14.99 4.09 -0.49
N PHE A 226 -15.59 3.25 -1.32
CA PHE A 226 -16.94 3.45 -1.83
C PHE A 226 -17.65 2.10 -1.99
N GLU A 227 -18.96 2.14 -2.18
CA GLU A 227 -19.75 1.02 -2.69
C GLU A 227 -20.63 1.51 -3.85
N ILE A 228 -21.04 0.63 -4.76
CA ILE A 228 -22.00 0.94 -5.82
C ILE A 228 -23.37 1.18 -5.16
N LYS A 229 -23.97 2.33 -5.46
CA LYS A 229 -25.31 2.69 -4.99
C LYS A 229 -26.34 1.68 -5.48
N GLY A 230 -27.21 1.23 -4.58
CA GLY A 230 -28.23 0.20 -4.87
C GLY A 230 -27.85 -1.21 -4.40
N VAL A 231 -26.59 -1.47 -4.04
CA VAL A 231 -26.22 -2.70 -3.33
C VAL A 231 -26.46 -2.51 -1.83
N SER A 232 -27.49 -3.15 -1.29
CA SER A 232 -27.88 -2.97 0.11
C SER A 232 -26.82 -3.50 1.10
N GLN A 233 -26.75 -2.90 2.29
CA GLN A 233 -25.85 -3.36 3.36
C GLN A 233 -26.12 -4.81 3.78
N GLU A 234 -27.37 -5.25 3.72
CA GLU A 234 -27.76 -6.64 3.99
C GLU A 234 -27.09 -7.60 2.99
N ILE A 235 -27.14 -7.29 1.70
CA ILE A 235 -26.50 -8.09 0.64
C ILE A 235 -24.97 -8.06 0.82
N LEU A 236 -24.38 -6.89 1.12
CA LEU A 236 -22.95 -6.78 1.39
C LEU A 236 -22.52 -7.68 2.55
N LYS A 237 -23.29 -7.69 3.64
CA LYS A 237 -23.05 -8.52 4.82
C LYS A 237 -23.19 -10.00 4.50
N ARG A 238 -24.28 -10.41 3.83
CA ARG A 238 -24.56 -11.79 3.42
C ARG A 238 -23.42 -12.45 2.64
N PHE A 239 -22.77 -11.68 1.78
CA PHE A 239 -21.63 -12.17 0.99
C PHE A 239 -20.27 -11.93 1.66
N SER A 240 -20.20 -11.41 2.89
CA SER A 240 -18.95 -11.12 3.61
C SER A 240 -18.63 -12.17 4.70
N ARG A 241 -19.09 -13.41 4.52
CA ARG A 241 -18.96 -14.52 5.49
C ARG A 241 -17.54 -14.73 6.01
N ARG A 242 -16.53 -14.59 5.14
CA ARG A 242 -15.12 -14.74 5.54
C ARG A 242 -14.73 -13.68 6.57
N ARG A 243 -15.19 -12.44 6.40
CA ARG A 243 -14.90 -11.34 7.31
C ARG A 243 -15.56 -11.56 8.66
N GLU A 244 -16.81 -12.00 8.67
CA GLU A 244 -17.55 -12.34 9.89
C GLU A 244 -16.83 -13.44 10.71
N GLN A 245 -16.29 -14.47 10.05
CA GLN A 245 -15.48 -15.49 10.74
C GLN A 245 -14.20 -14.93 11.39
N ILE A 246 -13.57 -13.93 10.77
CA ILE A 246 -12.37 -13.29 11.36
C ILE A 246 -12.80 -12.43 12.55
N ASP A 247 -13.86 -11.64 12.38
CA ASP A 247 -14.33 -10.73 13.41
C ASP A 247 -14.80 -11.51 14.65
N ALA A 248 -15.54 -12.62 14.47
CA ALA A 248 -15.91 -13.50 15.57
C ALA A 248 -14.70 -14.14 16.28
N ALA A 249 -13.65 -14.50 15.53
CA ALA A 249 -12.42 -15.02 16.12
C ALA A 249 -11.62 -13.94 16.87
N ILE A 250 -11.66 -12.69 16.42
CA ILE A 250 -11.08 -11.55 17.13
C ILE A 250 -11.87 -11.27 18.42
N GLU A 251 -13.20 -11.28 18.35
CA GLU A 251 -14.07 -11.10 19.51
C GLU A 251 -13.81 -12.16 20.57
N HIS A 252 -13.79 -13.44 20.18
CA HIS A 252 -13.44 -14.53 21.09
C HIS A 252 -12.04 -14.41 21.69
N PHE A 253 -11.07 -13.90 20.91
CA PHE A 253 -9.73 -13.62 21.42
C PHE A 253 -9.76 -12.53 22.51
N VAL A 254 -10.51 -11.45 22.27
CA VAL A 254 -10.66 -10.34 23.22
C VAL A 254 -11.35 -10.82 24.50
N GLU A 255 -12.41 -11.62 24.40
CA GLU A 255 -13.10 -12.22 25.55
C GLU A 255 -12.16 -13.10 26.38
N THR A 256 -11.30 -13.89 25.71
CA THR A 256 -10.41 -14.84 26.38
C THR A 256 -9.17 -14.17 26.99
N HIS A 257 -8.64 -13.12 26.35
CA HIS A 257 -7.35 -12.50 26.74
C HIS A 257 -7.48 -11.11 27.36
N GLY A 258 -8.68 -10.52 27.38
CA GLY A 258 -8.94 -9.18 27.92
C GLY A 258 -8.25 -8.03 27.16
N ARG A 259 -7.74 -8.28 25.95
CA ARG A 259 -7.06 -7.28 25.12
C ARG A 259 -7.28 -7.53 23.63
N GLN A 260 -7.04 -6.49 22.82
CA GLN A 260 -7.02 -6.62 21.37
C GLN A 260 -5.84 -7.49 20.90
N PRO A 261 -6.02 -8.32 19.84
CA PRO A 261 -4.93 -9.07 19.24
C PRO A 261 -3.95 -8.13 18.52
N THR A 262 -2.67 -8.48 18.57
CA THR A 262 -1.62 -7.87 17.75
C THR A 262 -1.80 -8.22 16.27
N ILE A 263 -1.11 -7.51 15.37
CA ILE A 263 -1.18 -7.75 13.92
C ILE A 263 -0.82 -9.20 13.57
N ASP A 264 0.21 -9.76 14.23
CA ASP A 264 0.64 -11.14 14.00
C ASP A 264 -0.40 -12.16 14.52
N GLU A 265 -1.05 -11.86 15.64
CA GLU A 265 -2.14 -12.69 16.19
C GLU A 265 -3.37 -12.65 15.28
N VAL A 266 -3.76 -11.48 14.74
CA VAL A 266 -4.81 -11.38 13.73
C VAL A 266 -4.45 -12.20 12.49
N GLY A 267 -3.19 -12.16 12.07
CA GLY A 267 -2.68 -13.01 10.99
C GLY A 267 -2.88 -14.50 11.28
N ARG A 268 -2.54 -14.95 12.49
CA ARG A 268 -2.73 -16.35 12.92
C ARG A 268 -4.21 -16.74 13.00
N LEU A 269 -5.07 -15.90 13.60
CA LEU A 269 -6.52 -16.14 13.66
C LEU A 269 -7.12 -16.24 12.25
N THR A 270 -6.64 -15.39 11.34
CA THR A 270 -7.01 -15.44 9.92
C THR A 270 -6.55 -16.72 9.22
N LEU A 271 -5.47 -17.37 9.69
CA LEU A 271 -5.04 -18.68 9.18
C LEU A 271 -5.84 -19.82 9.80
N LEU A 272 -6.08 -19.78 11.11
CA LEU A 272 -6.79 -20.84 11.87
C LEU A 272 -8.26 -20.95 11.46
N THR A 273 -8.91 -19.84 11.14
CA THR A 273 -10.30 -19.81 10.69
C THR A 273 -10.47 -20.24 9.22
N ARG A 274 -9.41 -20.66 8.53
CA ARG A 274 -9.50 -21.10 7.12
C ARG A 274 -10.05 -22.51 7.03
N SER A 275 -11.21 -22.66 6.42
CA SER A 275 -11.73 -23.96 5.96
C SER A 275 -10.82 -24.57 4.88
N ARG A 276 -10.83 -25.90 4.66
CA ARG A 276 -10.06 -26.52 3.55
C ARG A 276 -10.53 -25.98 2.19
N LYS A 277 -9.62 -25.89 1.20
CA LYS A 277 -9.96 -25.50 -0.18
C LYS A 277 -10.94 -26.53 -0.78
N MET A 278 -11.92 -26.07 -1.56
CA MET A 278 -12.90 -26.95 -2.21
C MET A 278 -12.44 -27.32 -3.63
N LEU A 279 -11.57 -28.32 -3.71
CA LEU A 279 -10.78 -28.66 -4.91
C LEU A 279 -11.54 -29.47 -5.99
N THR A 280 -12.87 -29.34 -6.13
CA THR A 280 -13.64 -30.14 -7.11
C THR A 280 -14.66 -29.40 -8.00
N ARG A 281 -14.60 -28.06 -8.15
CA ARG A 281 -15.61 -27.28 -8.92
C ARG A 281 -15.00 -26.46 -10.06
N THR A 282 -15.69 -26.44 -11.20
CA THR A 282 -15.41 -25.57 -12.36
C THR A 282 -15.87 -24.13 -12.11
N ASP A 283 -15.35 -23.18 -12.89
CA ASP A 283 -15.74 -21.76 -12.85
C ASP A 283 -17.25 -21.59 -13.12
N ALA A 284 -17.78 -22.35 -14.08
CA ALA A 284 -19.22 -22.34 -14.39
C ALA A 284 -20.08 -22.84 -13.22
N GLN A 285 -19.66 -23.92 -12.55
CA GLN A 285 -20.37 -24.43 -11.37
C GLN A 285 -20.32 -23.44 -10.20
N VAL A 286 -19.20 -22.76 -9.99
CA VAL A 286 -19.09 -21.75 -8.93
C VAL A 286 -19.88 -20.50 -9.25
N LYS A 287 -19.90 -20.05 -10.51
CA LYS A 287 -20.77 -18.94 -10.93
C LYS A 287 -22.24 -19.29 -10.71
N SER A 288 -22.67 -20.49 -11.11
CA SER A 288 -24.04 -20.97 -10.89
C SER A 288 -24.38 -21.04 -9.40
N TYR A 289 -23.47 -21.56 -8.57
CA TYR A 289 -23.64 -21.58 -7.11
C TYR A 289 -23.76 -20.18 -6.52
N LYS A 290 -22.92 -19.23 -6.93
CA LYS A 290 -23.03 -17.83 -6.48
C LYS A 290 -24.37 -17.23 -6.86
N LEU A 291 -24.84 -17.45 -8.09
CA LEU A 291 -26.12 -16.94 -8.57
C LEU A 291 -27.33 -17.58 -7.87
N SER A 292 -27.20 -18.82 -7.38
CA SER A 292 -28.25 -19.47 -6.58
C SER A 292 -28.36 -18.93 -5.16
N LEU A 293 -27.38 -18.18 -4.67
CA LEU A 293 -27.43 -17.48 -3.38
C LEU A 293 -28.27 -16.18 -3.43
N PHE A 294 -28.79 -15.82 -4.60
CA PHE A 294 -29.70 -14.69 -4.78
C PHE A 294 -31.13 -15.20 -4.99
N THR A 295 -32.13 -14.41 -4.57
CA THR A 295 -33.51 -14.65 -4.98
C THR A 295 -33.72 -14.31 -6.46
N GLU A 296 -34.86 -14.69 -7.02
CA GLU A 296 -35.17 -14.32 -8.40
C GLU A 296 -35.37 -12.81 -8.56
N GLU A 297 -36.01 -12.16 -7.58
CA GLU A 297 -36.18 -10.70 -7.56
C GLU A 297 -34.83 -9.99 -7.47
N GLU A 298 -33.91 -10.46 -6.63
CA GLU A 298 -32.57 -9.89 -6.52
C GLU A 298 -31.78 -10.03 -7.83
N ARG A 299 -31.85 -11.20 -8.48
CA ARG A 299 -31.20 -11.39 -9.79
C ARG A 299 -31.78 -10.45 -10.84
N ALA A 300 -33.10 -10.29 -10.89
CA ALA A 300 -33.76 -9.36 -11.81
C ALA A 300 -33.36 -7.91 -11.49
N TYR A 301 -33.29 -7.55 -10.21
CA TYR A 301 -32.84 -6.23 -9.75
C TYR A 301 -31.43 -5.91 -10.23
N PHE A 302 -30.45 -6.80 -10.00
CA PHE A 302 -29.07 -6.56 -10.45
C PHE A 302 -28.93 -6.54 -11.97
N LYS A 303 -29.69 -7.37 -12.70
CA LYS A 303 -29.73 -7.30 -14.17
C LYS A 303 -30.28 -5.95 -14.66
N ASN A 304 -31.35 -5.45 -14.04
CA ASN A 304 -31.90 -4.12 -14.37
C ASN A 304 -30.92 -3.00 -14.03
N MET A 305 -30.17 -3.12 -12.93
CA MET A 305 -29.11 -2.18 -12.58
C MET A 305 -28.00 -2.18 -13.63
N TYR A 306 -27.59 -3.35 -14.14
CA TYR A 306 -26.67 -3.47 -15.27
C TYR A 306 -27.22 -2.75 -16.51
N TYR A 307 -28.46 -3.03 -16.94
CA TYR A 307 -29.03 -2.39 -18.13
C TYR A 307 -29.08 -0.86 -18.01
N ARG A 308 -29.52 -0.33 -16.86
CA ARG A 308 -29.50 1.12 -16.61
C ARG A 308 -28.11 1.72 -16.68
N ALA A 309 -27.11 1.05 -16.09
CA ALA A 309 -25.73 1.52 -16.14
C ALA A 309 -25.18 1.45 -17.58
N PHE A 310 -25.50 0.40 -18.32
CA PHE A 310 -25.15 0.25 -19.73
C PHE A 310 -25.74 1.36 -20.59
N ASP A 311 -27.04 1.64 -20.43
CA ASP A 311 -27.76 2.69 -21.18
C ASP A 311 -27.28 4.10 -20.85
N ARG A 312 -26.87 4.35 -19.60
CA ARG A 312 -26.22 5.60 -19.19
C ARG A 312 -24.82 5.81 -19.77
N GLY A 313 -24.23 4.76 -20.37
CA GLY A 313 -22.82 4.67 -20.73
C GLY A 313 -22.23 5.95 -21.32
N ALA A 314 -21.08 6.36 -20.77
CA ALA A 314 -20.18 7.42 -21.26
C ALA A 314 -20.81 8.80 -21.52
N MET A 315 -21.74 9.30 -20.70
CA MET A 315 -22.16 10.70 -20.87
C MET A 315 -21.07 11.71 -20.46
N PHE A 316 -20.35 11.56 -19.34
CA PHE A 316 -19.16 12.37 -19.02
C PHE A 316 -18.26 11.67 -17.99
N ALA A 317 -16.92 11.83 -18.10
CA ALA A 317 -16.02 11.48 -17.00
C ALA A 317 -16.29 12.43 -15.82
N PRO A 318 -16.45 11.95 -14.59
CA PRO A 318 -16.86 12.77 -13.45
C PRO A 318 -15.69 13.57 -12.87
N TRP A 319 -14.80 14.09 -13.71
CA TRP A 319 -13.60 14.80 -13.28
C TRP A 319 -13.92 16.21 -12.77
N LEU A 320 -13.16 16.65 -11.77
CA LEU A 320 -13.19 18.04 -11.31
C LEU A 320 -12.69 18.98 -12.42
N SER A 321 -13.15 20.23 -12.42
CA SER A 321 -12.50 21.29 -13.21
C SER A 321 -11.09 21.55 -12.66
N ASP A 322 -10.24 22.21 -13.46
CA ASP A 322 -8.89 22.57 -13.06
C ASP A 322 -8.88 23.41 -11.77
N GLU A 323 -9.80 24.38 -11.64
CA GLU A 323 -9.91 25.22 -10.44
C GLU A 323 -10.33 24.39 -9.21
N ALA A 324 -11.29 23.48 -9.37
CA ALA A 324 -11.76 22.63 -8.29
C ALA A 324 -10.70 21.60 -7.87
N ARG A 325 -9.89 21.11 -8.82
CA ARG A 325 -8.78 20.20 -8.57
C ARG A 325 -7.68 20.90 -7.78
N LEU A 326 -7.27 22.10 -8.20
CA LEU A 326 -6.26 22.90 -7.50
C LEU A 326 -6.72 23.27 -6.07
N ALA A 327 -7.98 23.70 -5.92
CA ALA A 327 -8.57 24.00 -4.62
C ALA A 327 -8.60 22.76 -3.69
N ALA A 328 -8.83 21.56 -4.26
CA ALA A 328 -8.76 20.32 -3.50
C ALA A 328 -7.33 20.01 -3.01
N VAL A 329 -6.31 20.27 -3.84
CA VAL A 329 -4.91 20.11 -3.43
C VAL A 329 -4.56 21.09 -2.31
N GLN A 330 -4.87 22.38 -2.47
CA GLN A 330 -4.60 23.41 -1.46
C GLN A 330 -5.26 23.08 -0.12
N LYS A 331 -6.55 22.70 -0.15
CA LYS A 331 -7.29 22.31 1.05
C LYS A 331 -6.63 21.15 1.79
N VAL A 332 -6.23 20.11 1.08
CA VAL A 332 -5.63 18.92 1.69
C VAL A 332 -4.20 19.21 2.16
N ALA A 333 -3.43 19.99 1.41
CA ALA A 333 -2.11 20.44 1.84
C ALA A 333 -2.20 21.18 3.17
N ALA A 334 -3.10 22.16 3.30
CA ALA A 334 -3.32 22.88 4.57
C ALA A 334 -3.62 21.92 5.73
N GLN A 335 -4.54 20.95 5.54
CA GLN A 335 -4.88 19.96 6.57
C GLN A 335 -3.71 19.07 7.01
N LEU A 336 -2.82 18.71 6.09
CA LEU A 336 -1.65 17.88 6.40
C LEU A 336 -0.58 18.72 7.11
N PHE A 337 -0.33 19.94 6.63
CA PHE A 337 0.69 20.83 7.17
C PHE A 337 0.34 21.41 8.55
N GLU A 338 -0.94 21.40 8.97
CA GLU A 338 -1.31 21.66 10.37
C GLU A 338 -0.64 20.73 11.39
N ARG A 339 -0.24 19.52 10.98
CA ARG A 339 0.26 18.47 11.89
C ARG A 339 1.69 18.06 11.62
N GLU A 340 2.19 18.33 10.42
CA GLU A 340 3.49 17.89 9.95
C GLU A 340 4.16 19.01 9.16
N SER A 341 5.38 19.39 9.53
CA SER A 341 6.14 20.43 8.82
C SER A 341 6.66 19.96 7.46
N VAL A 342 6.86 18.64 7.32
CA VAL A 342 7.38 18.00 6.11
C VAL A 342 6.57 16.72 5.86
N ILE A 343 6.07 16.58 4.64
CA ILE A 343 5.34 15.39 4.17
C ILE A 343 5.98 14.85 2.90
N THR A 344 5.65 13.62 2.51
CA THR A 344 6.05 13.07 1.22
C THR A 344 4.99 13.34 0.14
N GLU A 345 5.40 13.45 -1.12
CA GLU A 345 4.48 13.64 -2.26
C GLU A 345 3.38 12.57 -2.29
N ASP A 346 3.74 11.30 -2.12
CA ASP A 346 2.80 10.17 -2.14
C ASP A 346 1.71 10.28 -1.06
N LYS A 347 2.04 10.88 0.08
CA LYS A 347 1.09 11.12 1.18
C LYS A 347 0.09 12.21 0.82
N LEU A 348 0.55 13.33 0.24
CA LEU A 348 -0.33 14.39 -0.25
C LEU A 348 -1.27 13.84 -1.33
N LEU A 349 -0.71 13.19 -2.35
CA LEU A 349 -1.49 12.59 -3.44
C LEU A 349 -2.51 11.57 -2.91
N ALA A 350 -2.09 10.68 -1.99
CA ALA A 350 -2.98 9.68 -1.41
C ALA A 350 -4.20 10.33 -0.72
N GLU A 351 -4.00 11.43 0.00
CA GLU A 351 -5.08 12.08 0.73
C GLU A 351 -6.00 12.90 -0.19
N VAL A 352 -5.44 13.58 -1.21
CA VAL A 352 -6.26 14.28 -2.22
C VAL A 352 -7.15 13.30 -3.00
N LEU A 353 -6.58 12.17 -3.43
CA LEU A 353 -7.32 11.08 -4.06
C LEU A 353 -8.39 10.49 -3.13
N ASN A 354 -8.06 10.33 -1.84
CA ASN A 354 -8.97 9.79 -0.85
C ASN A 354 -10.23 10.67 -0.71
N GLN A 355 -10.08 11.99 -0.61
CA GLN A 355 -11.22 12.88 -0.41
C GLN A 355 -12.10 13.04 -1.68
N ASN A 356 -11.53 12.79 -2.86
CA ASN A 356 -12.13 13.06 -4.17
C ASN A 356 -12.23 11.80 -5.07
N LEU A 357 -12.50 10.63 -4.47
CA LEU A 357 -12.55 9.34 -5.16
C LEU A 357 -13.33 9.38 -6.49
N GLY A 358 -12.65 8.98 -7.56
CA GLY A 358 -13.21 8.81 -8.90
C GLY A 358 -13.30 10.10 -9.71
N LYS A 359 -12.96 11.26 -9.12
CA LYS A 359 -13.10 12.57 -9.75
C LYS A 359 -11.78 13.21 -10.18
N LEU A 360 -10.69 12.47 -10.07
CA LEU A 360 -9.35 12.99 -10.31
C LEU A 360 -8.59 12.12 -11.30
N ASN A 361 -8.04 12.76 -12.33
CA ASN A 361 -6.98 12.18 -13.12
C ASN A 361 -5.66 12.28 -12.36
N LEU A 362 -4.94 11.16 -12.18
CA LEU A 362 -3.71 11.14 -11.39
C LEU A 362 -2.58 11.98 -12.01
N GLU A 363 -2.46 11.98 -13.33
CA GLU A 363 -1.38 12.70 -14.03
C GLU A 363 -1.60 14.20 -13.96
N GLU A 364 -2.84 14.66 -14.07
CA GLU A 364 -3.20 16.07 -13.84
C GLU A 364 -2.99 16.47 -12.38
N LEU A 365 -3.38 15.62 -11.43
CA LEU A 365 -3.16 15.88 -10.01
C LEU A 365 -1.66 16.05 -9.68
N LYS A 366 -0.77 15.22 -10.26
CA LYS A 366 0.69 15.37 -10.09
C LYS A 366 1.18 16.71 -10.65
N LYS A 367 0.67 17.14 -11.81
CA LYS A 367 1.01 18.44 -12.41
C LYS A 367 0.57 19.60 -11.52
N ASP A 368 -0.64 19.53 -10.97
CA ASP A 368 -1.17 20.55 -10.07
C ASP A 368 -0.29 20.68 -8.82
N VAL A 369 0.06 19.56 -8.18
CA VAL A 369 0.98 19.55 -7.02
C VAL A 369 2.32 20.19 -7.37
N ALA A 370 2.89 19.88 -8.54
CA ALA A 370 4.16 20.46 -8.99
C ALA A 370 4.06 21.95 -9.35
N SER A 371 2.86 22.44 -9.70
CA SER A 371 2.61 23.84 -10.08
C SER A 371 2.31 24.77 -8.90
N LEU A 372 2.01 24.21 -7.72
CA LEU A 372 1.66 24.99 -6.53
C LEU A 372 2.88 25.70 -5.96
N THR A 373 2.91 27.03 -6.08
CA THR A 373 4.00 27.89 -5.58
C THR A 373 4.11 27.93 -4.06
N GLU A 374 3.04 27.60 -3.34
CA GLU A 374 3.01 27.51 -1.88
C GLU A 374 3.79 26.29 -1.36
N LEU A 375 3.85 25.22 -2.16
CA LEU A 375 4.58 24.00 -1.85
C LEU A 375 6.04 24.16 -2.29
N VAL A 376 6.94 23.83 -1.39
CA VAL A 376 8.37 23.75 -1.68
C VAL A 376 8.77 22.29 -1.75
N ASN A 377 9.26 21.89 -2.92
CA ASN A 377 9.85 20.58 -3.15
C ASN A 377 11.31 20.59 -2.67
N LEU A 378 11.66 19.70 -1.75
CA LEU A 378 13.01 19.56 -1.18
C LEU A 378 13.91 18.62 -2.02
N GLU A 379 13.47 18.25 -3.22
CA GLU A 379 14.14 17.53 -4.31
C GLU A 379 14.55 16.06 -4.04
N GLU A 380 14.83 15.69 -2.80
CA GLU A 380 15.25 14.33 -2.43
C GLU A 380 14.21 13.59 -1.58
N PRO A 381 13.98 12.28 -1.82
CA PRO A 381 14.41 11.51 -3.00
C PRO A 381 13.57 11.84 -4.23
N SER A 382 14.17 11.85 -5.43
CA SER A 382 13.48 12.22 -6.68
C SER A 382 12.23 11.40 -7.01
N ALA A 383 12.17 10.14 -6.55
CA ALA A 383 11.03 9.25 -6.78
C ALA A 383 9.80 9.61 -5.93
N ASN A 384 10.01 10.20 -4.76
CA ASN A 384 8.98 10.60 -3.79
C ASN A 384 9.50 11.78 -2.95
N PRO A 385 9.53 13.00 -3.52
CA PRO A 385 10.16 14.13 -2.87
C PRO A 385 9.47 14.49 -1.55
N TYR A 386 10.26 15.04 -0.63
CA TYR A 386 9.72 15.73 0.53
C TYR A 386 9.16 17.09 0.12
N LEU A 387 7.99 17.42 0.67
CA LEU A 387 7.28 18.66 0.47
C LEU A 387 7.16 19.40 1.80
N THR A 388 7.38 20.70 1.77
CA THR A 388 7.07 21.63 2.87
C THR A 388 6.34 22.85 2.32
N THR A 389 5.96 23.80 3.18
CA THR A 389 5.38 25.07 2.75
C THR A 389 6.40 26.20 2.86
N ARG A 390 6.21 27.26 2.07
CA ARG A 390 7.00 28.49 2.22
C ARG A 390 6.91 29.07 3.64
N GLU A 391 5.74 28.98 4.25
CA GLU A 391 5.50 29.41 5.62
C GLU A 391 6.35 28.63 6.62
N HIS A 392 6.36 27.29 6.55
CA HIS A 392 7.19 26.47 7.44
C HIS A 392 8.68 26.74 7.26
N MET A 393 9.16 26.91 6.02
CA MET A 393 10.55 27.30 5.78
C MET A 393 10.88 28.66 6.41
N ASN A 394 9.97 29.63 6.33
CA ASN A 394 10.15 30.94 6.95
C ASN A 394 10.18 30.82 8.48
N HIS A 395 9.27 30.05 9.08
CA HIS A 395 9.28 29.79 10.52
C HIS A 395 10.57 29.10 10.97
N GLU A 396 11.08 28.12 10.23
CA GLU A 396 12.35 27.47 10.54
C GLU A 396 13.52 28.45 10.44
N ALA A 397 13.56 29.29 9.40
CA ALA A 397 14.58 30.32 9.23
C ALA A 397 14.54 31.37 10.37
N GLU A 398 13.34 31.76 10.81
CA GLU A 398 13.15 32.66 11.95
C GLU A 398 13.60 32.03 13.27
N ILE A 399 13.24 30.77 13.53
CA ILE A 399 13.70 30.01 14.71
C ILE A 399 15.22 29.92 14.72
N LEU A 400 15.85 29.60 13.59
CA LEU A 400 17.31 29.54 13.48
C LEU A 400 17.96 30.91 13.68
N LYS A 401 17.36 31.97 13.16
CA LYS A 401 17.82 33.35 13.36
C LYS A 401 17.74 33.75 14.83
N LEU A 402 16.62 33.48 15.50
CA LEU A 402 16.42 33.73 16.92
C LEU A 402 17.38 32.91 17.78
N ALA A 403 17.56 31.62 17.47
CA ALA A 403 18.48 30.74 18.18
C ALA A 403 19.93 31.25 18.09
N ARG A 404 20.36 31.75 16.92
CA ARG A 404 21.69 32.36 16.75
C ARG A 404 21.83 33.70 17.46
N LEU A 405 20.79 34.54 17.44
CA LEU A 405 20.81 35.86 18.06
C LEU A 405 20.83 35.80 19.59
N LEU A 406 20.15 34.81 20.17
CA LEU A 406 20.06 34.60 21.62
C LEU A 406 21.15 33.66 22.15
N LYS A 407 22.09 33.25 21.29
CA LYS A 407 23.25 32.48 21.71
C LYS A 407 24.17 33.37 22.54
N ASP A 408 24.57 32.89 23.71
CA ASP A 408 25.43 33.59 24.67
C ASP A 408 24.90 34.97 25.12
N PHE A 409 23.59 35.20 24.99
CA PHE A 409 22.96 36.50 25.26
C PHE A 409 22.62 36.72 26.73
N GLU A 410 22.30 35.65 27.47
CA GLU A 410 21.79 35.76 28.85
C GLU A 410 22.93 35.63 29.87
N GLU A 411 22.68 36.12 31.09
CA GLU A 411 23.53 35.79 32.24
C GLU A 411 23.30 34.34 32.68
N PRO A 412 24.33 33.65 33.22
CA PRO A 412 24.15 32.31 33.78
C PRO A 412 23.05 32.28 34.84
N LEU A 413 22.22 31.23 34.82
CA LEU A 413 21.11 31.04 35.79
C LEU A 413 21.58 31.20 37.24
N GLN A 414 22.75 30.65 37.57
CA GLN A 414 23.36 30.82 38.88
C GLN A 414 24.87 30.65 38.80
N SER A 415 25.60 31.77 38.69
CA SER A 415 27.06 31.76 38.77
C SER A 415 27.51 31.39 40.19
N GLY A 416 28.12 30.22 40.37
CA GLY A 416 28.71 29.79 41.65
C GLY A 416 27.89 28.78 42.46
N TYR A 417 26.86 28.16 41.88
CA TYR A 417 26.23 26.98 42.50
C TYR A 417 27.24 25.83 42.60
N VAL A 418 27.35 25.23 43.78
CA VAL A 418 28.22 24.06 44.01
C VAL A 418 27.31 22.84 44.18
N PRO A 419 27.26 21.93 43.19
CA PRO A 419 26.48 20.71 43.30
C PRO A 419 27.14 19.76 44.31
N PHE A 420 26.33 19.09 45.13
CA PHE A 420 26.78 18.11 46.13
C PHE A 420 27.70 18.75 47.20
N SER A 421 27.12 19.45 48.18
CA SER A 421 27.88 19.95 49.34
C SER A 421 28.52 18.78 50.10
N ASP A 422 29.77 18.94 50.55
CA ASP A 422 30.73 17.92 51.06
C ASP A 422 30.30 17.03 52.25
N SER A 423 29.01 16.84 52.53
CA SER A 423 28.55 15.92 53.58
C SER A 423 28.21 14.54 53.03
N GLN A 424 29.18 13.63 53.17
CA GLN A 424 29.03 12.15 53.23
C GLN A 424 28.54 11.38 51.99
N ASP A 425 28.66 11.92 50.77
CA ASP A 425 28.44 11.09 49.57
C ASP A 425 29.75 10.44 49.09
N THR A 426 29.73 9.13 48.84
CA THR A 426 30.91 8.35 48.39
C THR A 426 30.88 8.05 46.88
N PHE A 427 29.84 8.52 46.19
CA PHE A 427 29.67 8.31 44.77
C PHE A 427 30.50 9.28 43.92
N ASP A 428 31.01 8.82 42.77
CA ASP A 428 31.67 9.70 41.80
C ASP A 428 30.61 10.50 41.02
N HIS A 429 30.44 11.76 41.42
CA HIS A 429 29.52 12.69 40.79
C HIS A 429 30.14 13.51 39.64
N SER A 430 31.36 13.21 39.18
CA SER A 430 32.09 14.06 38.21
C SER A 430 31.28 14.34 36.94
N ALA A 431 30.63 13.30 36.38
CA ALA A 431 29.77 13.46 35.21
C ALA A 431 28.51 14.30 35.49
N GLN A 432 27.91 14.13 36.68
CA GLN A 432 26.71 14.88 37.08
C GLN A 432 27.03 16.34 37.38
N LYS A 433 28.17 16.61 38.03
CA LYS A 433 28.67 17.95 38.29
C LYS A 433 28.97 18.70 36.99
N ALA A 434 29.62 18.05 36.02
CA ALA A 434 29.87 18.65 34.71
C ALA A 434 28.56 19.03 33.98
N VAL A 435 27.53 18.18 34.05
CA VAL A 435 26.21 18.49 33.47
C VAL A 435 25.53 19.66 34.20
N ILE A 436 25.57 19.69 35.54
CA ILE A 436 24.95 20.77 36.32
C ILE A 436 25.67 22.10 36.08
N GLU A 437 27.00 22.10 36.03
CA GLU A 437 27.80 23.28 35.69
C GLU A 437 27.54 23.78 34.27
N ASP A 438 27.38 22.87 33.29
CA ASP A 438 27.03 23.23 31.92
C ASP A 438 25.62 23.84 31.82
N ILE A 439 24.63 23.29 32.53
CA ILE A 439 23.26 23.80 32.53
C ILE A 439 23.16 25.14 33.27
N LEU A 440 23.69 25.25 34.49
CA LEU A 440 23.57 26.46 35.32
C LEU A 440 24.53 27.57 34.90
N GLY A 441 25.67 27.19 34.31
CA GLY A 441 26.66 28.10 33.72
C GLY A 441 26.31 28.56 32.31
N SER A 442 25.29 27.96 31.69
CA SER A 442 24.87 28.30 30.34
C SER A 442 24.38 29.74 30.23
N LYS A 443 24.87 30.43 29.19
CA LYS A 443 24.38 31.73 28.73
C LYS A 443 23.37 31.61 27.58
N ASN A 444 23.01 30.38 27.23
CA ASN A 444 22.12 30.06 26.12
C ASN A 444 20.71 29.82 26.66
N LYS A 445 19.76 30.63 26.19
CA LYS A 445 18.33 30.50 26.55
C LYS A 445 17.71 29.14 26.19
N PHE A 446 18.32 28.40 25.27
CA PHE A 446 17.84 27.12 24.74
C PHE A 446 18.52 25.88 25.34
N GLN A 447 19.44 26.04 26.29
CA GLN A 447 20.14 24.89 26.91
C GLN A 447 19.35 24.26 28.07
N ILE A 448 18.20 24.85 28.44
CA ILE A 448 17.42 24.49 29.65
C ILE A 448 16.22 23.55 29.34
N PHE A 449 16.05 23.07 28.11
CA PHE A 449 14.99 22.10 27.77
C PHE A 449 15.46 20.92 26.94
#